data_AF-A0A9E1LPM0-F1
#
_entry.id   AF-A0A9E1LPM0-F1
#
_cell.length_a   1.000
_cell.length_b   1.000
_cell.length_c   1.000
_cell.angle_alpha   90.00
_cell.angle_beta   90.00
_cell.angle_gamma   90.00
#
_symmetry.space_group_name_H-M   'P 1'
#
loop_
_entity.id
_entity.type
_entity.pdbx_description
1 polymer ?
#
loop_
_entity_poly.entity_id
_entity_poly.type
_entity_poly.pdbx_seq_one_letter_code
_entity_poly.pdbx_strand_id
1 'polypeptide(L)'
;IIEGTLKLDERVKLGGLEVKIGSLTPQGVAPHELPIDEESNVDKRMDWRFLDLRRPAANLIFRAQTAFEHGIRSWWVDHEWIEIHTPKLMASASESRAELFEVGYFDTTAYLAQSPQFFKQMAQPAGFGAVFEIAPAFRADPSFTIRHATEFTSVDAEMSFIDSHDDVMAMHEAVLSAGINAVVSKYGEAIAASLDIELSVPTTLFPRVSLAEAREIVKSGGYDIPRQDGDLDPEAERRLGAHFLETTGSPFVFVTDYDSGIRPFYHMRHDDNPELTRSYDLLYHGMEISTGAQREHRSEVLEAQAREKGMDLDELEGYFDFFRHGVAPHGGFGMGLARVMMLMLGQSSIRETTFLFRGPNRLTP
;
A
#
# COMPACT_ATOMS: atom_id res chain seq x y z
N ILE A 1 31.14 -12.46 -20.27
CA ILE A 1 30.54 -13.42 -21.22
C ILE A 1 31.38 -14.69 -21.17
N ILE A 2 30.74 -15.84 -21.00
CA ILE A 2 31.37 -17.16 -21.06
C ILE A 2 30.77 -17.85 -22.29
N GLU A 3 31.61 -18.32 -23.19
CA GLU A 3 31.20 -19.18 -24.30
C GLU A 3 31.83 -20.56 -24.10
N GLY A 4 31.08 -21.62 -24.41
CA GLY A 4 31.50 -22.96 -24.11
C GLY A 4 30.51 -24.01 -24.60
N THR A 5 30.80 -25.27 -24.31
CA THR A 5 29.90 -26.37 -24.62
C THR A 5 29.16 -26.84 -23.37
N LEU A 6 27.84 -27.00 -23.48
CA LEU A 6 27.04 -27.62 -22.43
C LEU A 6 27.33 -29.12 -22.39
N LYS A 7 27.49 -29.67 -21.19
CA LYS A 7 27.69 -31.09 -20.97
C LYS A 7 26.80 -31.56 -19.82
N LEU A 8 26.10 -32.67 -20.05
CA LEU A 8 25.35 -33.34 -19.00
C LEU A 8 26.32 -34.02 -18.02
N ASP A 9 26.12 -33.78 -16.73
CA ASP A 9 26.84 -34.41 -15.64
C ASP A 9 25.91 -34.50 -14.42
N GLU A 10 25.45 -35.72 -14.13
CA GLU A 10 24.48 -36.01 -13.07
C GLU A 10 24.97 -35.62 -11.66
N ARG A 11 26.26 -35.31 -11.50
CA ARG A 11 26.84 -34.86 -10.22
C ARG A 11 26.62 -33.35 -9.97
N VAL A 12 26.14 -32.60 -10.96
CA VAL A 12 25.99 -31.14 -10.88
C VAL A 12 24.63 -30.75 -10.29
N LYS A 13 24.66 -29.93 -9.22
CA LYS A 13 23.45 -29.47 -8.52
C LYS A 13 22.54 -28.54 -9.34
N LEU A 14 23.07 -27.90 -10.39
CA LEU A 14 22.33 -27.05 -11.34
C LEU A 14 21.66 -27.89 -12.43
N GLY A 15 20.74 -28.77 -12.04
CA GLY A 15 19.96 -29.59 -12.99
C GLY A 15 20.82 -30.53 -13.86
N GLY A 16 22.00 -30.93 -13.39
CA GLY A 16 22.87 -31.86 -14.10
C GLY A 16 23.62 -31.26 -15.31
N LEU A 17 23.75 -29.94 -15.41
CA LEU A 17 24.42 -29.28 -16.54
C LEU A 17 25.67 -28.51 -16.09
N GLU A 18 26.81 -28.77 -16.75
CA GLU A 18 28.02 -27.94 -16.65
C GLU A 18 28.33 -27.26 -17.99
N VAL A 19 28.97 -26.09 -17.93
CA VAL A 19 29.50 -25.39 -19.12
C VAL A 19 31.01 -25.60 -19.16
N LYS A 20 31.50 -26.30 -20.18
CA LYS A 20 32.93 -26.37 -20.48
C LYS A 20 33.36 -25.08 -21.15
N ILE A 21 34.08 -24.25 -20.41
CA ILE A 21 34.52 -22.92 -20.85
C ILE A 21 35.47 -23.06 -22.04
N GLY A 22 35.10 -22.44 -23.17
CA GLY A 22 35.97 -22.24 -24.32
C GLY A 22 36.58 -20.85 -24.33
N SER A 23 35.77 -19.82 -24.07
CA SER A 23 36.22 -18.43 -23.96
C SER A 23 35.59 -17.73 -22.75
N LEU A 24 36.32 -16.78 -22.19
CA LEU A 24 35.86 -15.93 -21.08
C LEU A 24 36.27 -14.49 -21.36
N THR A 25 35.28 -13.61 -21.44
CA THR A 25 35.47 -12.17 -21.62
C THR A 25 34.89 -11.42 -20.42
N PRO A 26 35.73 -10.81 -19.55
CA PRO A 26 35.24 -9.97 -18.45
C PRO A 26 34.38 -8.82 -18.99
N GLN A 27 33.23 -8.55 -18.37
CA GLN A 27 32.34 -7.42 -18.75
C GLN A 27 32.49 -6.21 -17.82
N GLY A 28 33.10 -6.41 -16.66
CA GLY A 28 33.39 -5.40 -15.67
C GLY A 28 34.30 -6.00 -14.61
N VAL A 29 35.17 -5.18 -14.05
CA VAL A 29 36.08 -5.59 -12.98
C VAL A 29 35.54 -5.00 -11.68
N ALA A 30 35.33 -5.84 -10.67
CA ALA A 30 34.98 -5.41 -9.33
C ALA A 30 36.25 -5.26 -8.48
N PRO A 31 36.27 -4.37 -7.47
CA PRO A 31 37.31 -4.38 -6.46
C PRO A 31 37.34 -5.74 -5.74
N HIS A 32 38.50 -6.10 -5.19
CA HIS A 32 38.69 -7.36 -4.48
C HIS A 32 37.81 -7.44 -3.22
N GLU A 33 37.68 -6.32 -2.50
CA GLU A 33 36.87 -6.22 -1.29
C GLU A 33 35.53 -5.56 -1.61
N LEU A 34 34.44 -6.23 -1.23
CA LEU A 34 33.11 -5.66 -1.29
C LEU A 34 32.84 -4.85 -0.02
N PRO A 35 32.10 -3.73 -0.13
CA PRO A 35 31.81 -2.88 1.03
C PRO A 35 30.76 -3.48 1.98
N ILE A 36 30.03 -4.51 1.55
CA ILE A 36 29.04 -5.23 2.34
C ILE A 36 29.19 -6.74 2.16
N ASP A 37 28.69 -7.48 3.14
CA ASP A 37 28.66 -8.93 3.25
C ASP A 37 27.33 -9.39 3.90
N GLU A 38 27.22 -10.68 4.22
CA GLU A 38 26.00 -11.25 4.82
C GLU A 38 25.74 -10.78 6.27
N GLU A 39 26.77 -10.31 6.98
CA GLU A 39 26.68 -9.83 8.37
C GLU A 39 26.37 -8.33 8.46
N SER A 40 26.43 -7.62 7.33
CA SER A 40 26.21 -6.19 7.26
C SER A 40 24.78 -5.83 7.69
N ASN A 41 24.66 -4.85 8.59
CA ASN A 41 23.36 -4.38 9.06
C ASN A 41 22.53 -3.70 7.95
N VAL A 42 21.24 -3.49 8.21
CA VAL A 42 20.31 -2.93 7.21
C VAL A 42 20.72 -1.54 6.72
N ASP A 43 21.28 -0.68 7.58
CA ASP A 43 21.67 0.68 7.18
C ASP A 43 22.85 0.65 6.21
N LYS A 44 23.87 -0.16 6.50
CA LYS A 44 25.02 -0.35 5.61
C LYS A 44 24.63 -1.03 4.30
N ARG A 45 23.71 -2.01 4.36
CA ARG A 45 23.13 -2.66 3.17
C ARG A 45 22.37 -1.66 2.30
N MET A 46 21.68 -0.69 2.91
CA MET A 46 20.95 0.36 2.19
C MET A 46 21.88 1.36 1.51
N ASP A 47 23.03 1.68 2.12
CA ASP A 47 24.06 2.53 1.48
C ASP A 47 24.61 1.90 0.19
N TRP A 48 24.65 0.55 0.15
CA TRP A 48 25.15 -0.24 -0.97
C TRP A 48 24.05 -1.08 -1.61
N ARG A 49 22.84 -0.53 -1.70
CA ARG A 49 21.64 -1.29 -2.08
C ARG A 49 21.75 -2.05 -3.40
N PHE A 50 22.43 -1.47 -4.39
CA PHE A 50 22.66 -2.10 -5.70
C PHE A 50 23.54 -3.37 -5.62
N LEU A 51 24.36 -3.53 -4.57
CA LEU A 51 25.07 -4.77 -4.25
C LEU A 51 24.19 -5.69 -3.42
N ASP A 52 23.48 -5.14 -2.43
CA ASP A 52 22.60 -5.90 -1.54
C ASP A 52 21.55 -6.72 -2.31
N LEU A 53 20.95 -6.11 -3.34
CA LEU A 53 19.92 -6.74 -4.18
C LEU A 53 20.45 -7.80 -5.14
N ARG A 54 21.76 -8.09 -5.14
CA ARG A 54 22.33 -9.25 -5.85
C ARG A 54 22.15 -10.54 -5.07
N ARG A 55 21.87 -10.47 -3.77
CA ARG A 55 21.52 -11.66 -2.97
C ARG A 55 20.22 -12.26 -3.52
N PRO A 56 20.15 -13.58 -3.80
CA PRO A 56 18.99 -14.19 -4.43
C PRO A 56 17.66 -13.90 -3.72
N ALA A 57 17.63 -14.02 -2.39
CA ALA A 57 16.44 -13.73 -1.59
C ALA A 57 15.98 -12.26 -1.72
N ALA A 58 16.92 -11.31 -1.67
CA ALA A 58 16.60 -9.89 -1.83
C ALA A 58 16.15 -9.55 -3.25
N ASN A 59 16.74 -10.17 -4.28
CA ASN A 59 16.31 -10.01 -5.66
C ASN A 59 14.88 -10.54 -5.88
N LEU A 60 14.55 -11.67 -5.24
CA LEU A 60 13.25 -12.32 -5.33
C LEU A 60 12.13 -11.41 -4.82
N ILE A 61 12.37 -10.60 -3.78
CA ILE A 61 11.41 -9.62 -3.26
C ILE A 61 10.92 -8.67 -4.36
N PHE A 62 11.84 -8.11 -5.16
CA PHE A 62 11.49 -7.16 -6.23
C PHE A 62 10.83 -7.85 -7.44
N ARG A 63 11.20 -9.11 -7.71
CA ARG A 63 10.50 -9.93 -8.71
C ARG A 63 9.06 -10.23 -8.29
N ALA A 64 8.85 -10.56 -7.02
CA ALA A 64 7.53 -10.75 -6.43
C ALA A 64 6.73 -9.45 -6.47
N GLN A 65 7.33 -8.29 -6.12
CA GLN A 65 6.68 -6.98 -6.24
C GLN A 65 6.23 -6.70 -7.67
N THR A 66 7.09 -6.95 -8.66
CA THR A 66 6.74 -6.80 -10.08
C THR A 66 5.58 -7.72 -10.49
N ALA A 67 5.57 -8.97 -10.02
CA ALA A 67 4.48 -9.91 -10.30
C ALA A 67 3.17 -9.51 -9.62
N PHE A 68 3.24 -9.02 -8.38
CA PHE A 68 2.10 -8.51 -7.64
C PHE A 68 1.46 -7.32 -8.38
N GLU A 69 2.28 -6.33 -8.72
CA GLU A 69 1.86 -5.15 -9.48
C GLU A 69 1.29 -5.50 -10.87
N HIS A 70 1.89 -6.48 -11.54
CA HIS A 70 1.35 -6.98 -12.80
C HIS A 70 -0.02 -7.66 -12.60
N GLY A 71 -0.18 -8.47 -11.55
CA GLY A 71 -1.45 -9.13 -11.23
C GLY A 71 -2.58 -8.16 -10.97
N ILE A 72 -2.35 -7.12 -10.15
CA ILE A 72 -3.36 -6.09 -9.87
C ILE A 72 -3.69 -5.25 -11.11
N ARG A 73 -2.68 -4.85 -11.90
CA ARG A 73 -2.90 -4.11 -13.16
C ARG A 73 -3.69 -4.93 -14.17
N SER A 74 -3.36 -6.21 -14.33
CA SER A 74 -4.10 -7.10 -15.24
C SER A 74 -5.56 -7.24 -14.81
N TRP A 75 -5.84 -7.39 -13.51
CA TRP A 75 -7.21 -7.41 -13.00
C TRP A 75 -7.98 -6.14 -13.40
N TRP A 76 -7.41 -4.96 -13.19
CA TRP A 76 -8.04 -3.70 -13.58
C TRP A 76 -8.28 -3.57 -15.09
N VAL A 77 -7.27 -3.91 -15.90
CA VAL A 77 -7.40 -3.88 -17.36
C VAL A 77 -8.49 -4.83 -17.85
N ASP A 78 -8.56 -6.04 -17.30
CA ASP A 78 -9.58 -7.04 -17.65
C ASP A 78 -11.00 -6.61 -17.23
N HIS A 79 -11.14 -5.67 -16.29
CA HIS A 79 -12.40 -5.09 -15.84
C HIS A 79 -12.65 -3.67 -16.41
N GLU A 80 -11.93 -3.27 -17.45
CA GLU A 80 -12.08 -1.99 -18.16
C GLU A 80 -11.82 -0.73 -17.30
N TRP A 81 -11.01 -0.84 -16.25
CA TRP A 81 -10.58 0.31 -15.45
C TRP A 81 -9.52 1.13 -16.20
N ILE A 82 -9.49 2.44 -15.93
CA ILE A 82 -8.53 3.37 -16.55
C ILE A 82 -7.37 3.67 -15.59
N GLU A 83 -6.13 3.41 -16.02
CA GLU A 83 -4.95 3.91 -15.32
C GLU A 83 -4.84 5.43 -15.52
N ILE A 84 -4.77 6.18 -14.42
CA ILE A 84 -4.57 7.63 -14.43
C ILE A 84 -3.24 8.00 -13.80
N HIS A 85 -2.72 9.17 -14.16
CA HIS A 85 -1.49 9.73 -13.60
C HIS A 85 -1.75 11.16 -13.12
N THR A 86 -1.73 11.35 -11.81
CA THR A 86 -2.12 12.61 -11.17
C THR A 86 -0.88 13.40 -10.76
N PRO A 87 -0.96 14.75 -10.74
CA PRO A 87 0.18 15.59 -10.37
C PRO A 87 0.60 15.34 -8.92
N LYS A 88 1.91 15.43 -8.67
CA LYS A 88 2.51 15.28 -7.32
C LYS A 88 2.89 16.61 -6.68
N LEU A 89 2.69 17.71 -7.39
CA LEU A 89 2.81 19.08 -6.90
C LEU A 89 1.40 19.65 -6.77
N MET A 90 1.01 20.03 -5.55
CA MET A 90 -0.30 20.61 -5.24
C MET A 90 -0.13 22.07 -4.84
N ALA A 91 -1.10 22.92 -5.21
CA ALA A 91 -1.10 24.34 -4.84
C ALA A 91 -1.59 24.56 -3.41
N SER A 92 -2.44 23.68 -2.88
CA SER A 92 -2.95 23.72 -1.51
C SER A 92 -2.27 22.66 -0.65
N ALA A 93 -2.16 22.97 0.65
CA ALA A 93 -1.85 21.98 1.66
C ALA A 93 -2.97 20.92 1.68
N SER A 94 -2.60 19.65 1.75
CA SER A 94 -3.54 18.51 1.71
C SER A 94 -4.57 18.50 2.86
N GLU A 95 -5.41 17.46 2.84
CA GLU A 95 -6.50 17.09 3.75
C GLU A 95 -6.30 17.36 5.25
N SER A 96 -5.07 17.37 5.77
CA SER A 96 -4.80 17.55 7.21
C SER A 96 -3.94 18.78 7.54
N ARG A 97 -3.42 19.50 6.53
CA ARG A 97 -2.38 20.54 6.65
C ARG A 97 -1.15 20.14 7.49
N ALA A 98 -1.00 18.86 7.82
CA ALA A 98 0.06 18.32 8.66
C ALA A 98 0.99 17.45 7.81
N GLU A 99 2.26 17.39 8.19
CA GLU A 99 3.23 16.43 7.61
C GLU A 99 3.39 16.57 6.08
N LEU A 100 3.50 17.80 5.60
CA LEU A 100 3.68 18.12 4.17
C LEU A 100 5.12 18.53 3.87
N PHE A 101 5.60 18.15 2.68
CA PHE A 101 6.82 18.71 2.12
C PHE A 101 6.47 19.93 1.26
N GLU A 102 7.02 21.08 1.64
CA GLU A 102 6.92 22.32 0.87
C GLU A 102 8.07 22.42 -0.14
N VAL A 103 7.74 22.90 -1.35
CA VAL A 103 8.68 23.09 -2.45
C VAL A 103 8.41 24.46 -3.07
N GLY A 104 9.47 25.23 -3.32
CA GLY A 104 9.34 26.48 -4.07
C GLY A 104 8.83 26.22 -5.49
N TYR A 105 7.78 26.93 -5.92
CA TYR A 105 7.17 26.79 -7.23
C TYR A 105 7.07 28.16 -7.92
N PHE A 106 8.18 28.56 -8.56
CA PHE A 106 8.34 29.92 -9.09
C PHE A 106 8.10 30.98 -8.00
N ASP A 107 7.16 31.90 -8.23
CA ASP A 107 6.78 32.95 -7.28
C ASP A 107 5.76 32.47 -6.23
N THR A 108 5.40 31.17 -6.23
CA THR A 108 4.46 30.56 -5.29
C THR A 108 5.09 29.36 -4.55
N THR A 109 4.31 28.74 -3.68
CA THR A 109 4.67 27.49 -2.99
C THR A 109 3.86 26.34 -3.58
N ALA A 110 4.47 25.17 -3.67
CA ALA A 110 3.77 23.91 -3.94
C ALA A 110 4.06 22.91 -2.82
N TYR A 111 3.19 21.91 -2.72
CA TYR A 111 3.27 20.84 -1.72
C TYR A 111 3.36 19.49 -2.42
N LEU A 112 4.19 18.57 -1.90
CA LEU A 112 4.20 17.20 -2.41
C LEU A 112 2.93 16.46 -1.96
N ALA A 113 2.28 15.78 -2.91
CA ALA A 113 1.03 15.06 -2.67
C ALA A 113 1.21 13.86 -1.73
N GLN A 114 0.42 13.81 -0.65
CA GLN A 114 0.39 12.68 0.29
C GLN A 114 -0.47 11.51 -0.20
N SER A 115 -1.39 11.78 -1.13
CA SER A 115 -2.27 10.83 -1.81
C SER A 115 -2.83 11.49 -3.07
N PRO A 116 -3.33 10.73 -4.06
CA PRO A 116 -4.05 11.27 -5.21
C PRO A 116 -5.55 11.49 -4.94
N GLN A 117 -5.98 11.52 -3.66
CA GLN A 117 -7.39 11.41 -3.26
C GLN A 117 -8.32 12.45 -3.90
N PHE A 118 -7.91 13.71 -3.98
CA PHE A 118 -8.71 14.74 -4.64
C PHE A 118 -8.82 14.50 -6.15
N PHE A 119 -7.73 14.07 -6.79
CA PHE A 119 -7.68 13.83 -8.23
C PHE A 119 -8.44 12.57 -8.65
N LYS A 120 -8.37 11.48 -7.89
CA LYS A 120 -9.14 10.25 -8.20
C LYS A 120 -10.65 10.41 -7.99
N GLN A 121 -11.07 11.32 -7.09
CA GLN A 121 -12.48 11.75 -7.00
C GLN A 121 -12.88 12.65 -8.17
N MET A 122 -12.01 13.55 -8.62
CA MET A 122 -12.24 14.38 -9.82
C MET A 122 -12.42 13.54 -11.10
N ALA A 123 -11.79 12.37 -11.18
CA ALA A 123 -11.96 11.44 -12.29
C ALA A 123 -13.40 10.87 -12.39
N GLN A 124 -14.18 10.88 -11.31
CA GLN A 124 -15.54 10.35 -11.28
C GLN A 124 -16.52 11.18 -12.14
N PRO A 125 -16.66 12.52 -11.95
CA PRO A 125 -17.45 13.35 -12.86
C PRO A 125 -16.90 13.44 -14.29
N ALA A 126 -15.65 13.05 -14.53
CA ALA A 126 -15.11 12.95 -15.89
C ALA A 126 -15.72 11.80 -16.71
N GLY A 127 -16.51 10.92 -16.07
CA GLY A 127 -17.21 9.83 -16.72
C GLY A 127 -16.35 8.58 -16.95
N PHE A 128 -15.20 8.48 -16.27
CA PHE A 128 -14.32 7.31 -16.38
C PHE A 128 -14.88 6.05 -15.71
N GLY A 129 -15.85 6.19 -14.80
CA GLY A 129 -16.49 5.07 -14.12
C GLY A 129 -15.59 4.45 -13.05
N ALA A 130 -14.43 3.91 -13.41
CA ALA A 130 -13.48 3.35 -12.48
C ALA A 130 -12.02 3.63 -12.89
N VAL A 131 -11.21 4.07 -11.94
CA VAL A 131 -9.82 4.48 -12.16
C VAL A 131 -8.88 3.90 -11.13
N PHE A 132 -7.63 3.70 -11.52
CA PHE A 132 -6.56 3.34 -10.60
C PHE A 132 -5.28 4.13 -10.91
N GLU A 133 -4.40 4.22 -9.91
CA GLU A 133 -3.08 4.82 -10.03
C GLU A 133 -2.09 4.06 -9.15
N ILE A 134 -0.88 3.83 -9.67
CA ILE A 134 0.26 3.35 -8.88
C ILE A 134 1.37 4.38 -9.03
N ALA A 135 1.61 5.15 -7.98
CA ALA A 135 2.45 6.35 -8.06
C ALA A 135 3.10 6.71 -6.72
N PRO A 136 4.16 7.55 -6.72
CA PRO A 136 4.75 8.02 -5.48
C PRO A 136 3.79 8.93 -4.71
N ALA A 137 3.84 8.80 -3.38
CA ALA A 137 3.18 9.62 -2.39
C ALA A 137 4.19 10.01 -1.31
N PHE A 138 4.01 11.18 -0.71
CA PHE A 138 5.00 11.79 0.18
C PHE A 138 4.38 12.19 1.51
N ARG A 139 4.96 11.81 2.64
CA ARG A 139 4.51 12.23 3.98
C ARG A 139 5.70 12.72 4.78
N ALA A 140 5.66 13.95 5.27
CA ALA A 140 6.67 14.52 6.16
C ALA A 140 6.42 14.14 7.63
N ASP A 141 6.02 12.89 7.87
CA ASP A 141 5.81 12.33 9.21
C ASP A 141 7.19 12.05 9.85
N PRO A 142 7.52 12.64 11.01
CA PRO A 142 8.76 12.37 11.75
C PRO A 142 8.74 11.00 12.46
N SER A 143 8.29 9.96 11.76
CA SER A 143 8.17 8.59 12.27
C SER A 143 9.36 7.72 11.87
N PHE A 144 9.92 7.01 12.86
CA PHE A 144 11.12 6.17 12.70
C PHE A 144 10.81 4.66 12.77
N THR A 145 9.55 4.28 12.57
CA THR A 145 9.14 2.87 12.71
C THR A 145 9.57 2.03 11.51
N ILE A 146 9.42 0.72 11.64
CA ILE A 146 9.66 -0.24 10.56
C ILE A 146 8.62 -0.16 9.42
N ARG A 147 7.55 0.64 9.58
CA ARG A 147 6.33 0.68 8.75
C ARG A 147 6.10 2.02 8.03
N HIS A 148 6.92 3.03 8.29
CA HIS A 148 6.76 4.40 7.75
C HIS A 148 7.93 4.80 6.86
N ALA A 149 7.60 5.50 5.77
CA ALA A 149 8.53 6.10 4.82
C ALA A 149 8.02 7.51 4.49
N THR A 150 8.93 8.40 4.14
CA THR A 150 8.58 9.77 3.74
C THR A 150 8.27 9.90 2.25
N GLU A 151 8.71 8.93 1.45
CA GLU A 151 8.35 8.72 0.05
C GLU A 151 8.04 7.24 -0.13
N PHE A 152 6.89 6.91 -0.70
CA PHE A 152 6.46 5.52 -0.92
C PHE A 152 5.57 5.40 -2.16
N THR A 153 5.52 4.20 -2.74
CA THR A 153 4.57 3.89 -3.81
C THR A 153 3.21 3.57 -3.22
N SER A 154 2.22 4.40 -3.54
CA SER A 154 0.82 4.18 -3.22
C SER A 154 0.12 3.48 -4.38
N VAL A 155 -0.80 2.60 -4.06
CA VAL A 155 -1.73 1.93 -4.96
C VAL A 155 -3.12 2.46 -4.63
N ASP A 156 -3.70 3.20 -5.55
CA ASP A 156 -4.95 3.92 -5.36
C ASP A 156 -5.99 3.49 -6.39
N ALA A 157 -7.23 3.38 -5.95
CA ALA A 157 -8.37 3.03 -6.79
C ALA A 157 -9.60 3.83 -6.36
N GLU A 158 -10.46 4.19 -7.31
CA GLU A 158 -11.74 4.87 -7.05
C GLU A 158 -12.75 4.50 -8.15
N MET A 159 -13.98 4.14 -7.76
CA MET A 159 -15.06 3.73 -8.67
C MET A 159 -16.39 4.39 -8.33
N SER A 160 -17.14 4.74 -9.38
CA SER A 160 -18.48 5.33 -9.37
C SER A 160 -19.56 4.26 -9.32
N PHE A 161 -20.80 4.71 -9.08
CA PHE A 161 -22.02 3.91 -9.07
C PHE A 161 -22.02 2.80 -8.02
N ILE A 162 -21.41 3.07 -6.86
CA ILE A 162 -21.43 2.16 -5.71
C ILE A 162 -22.69 2.37 -4.88
N ASP A 163 -23.18 1.30 -4.26
CA ASP A 163 -24.25 1.35 -3.29
C ASP A 163 -23.70 1.62 -1.88
N SER A 164 -22.57 1.01 -1.54
CA SER A 164 -21.91 1.20 -0.25
C SER A 164 -20.40 0.98 -0.29
N HIS A 165 -19.73 1.22 0.84
CA HIS A 165 -18.32 0.86 1.03
C HIS A 165 -18.05 -0.66 0.95
N ASP A 166 -19.09 -1.51 0.98
CA ASP A 166 -18.97 -2.95 0.72
C ASP A 166 -18.53 -3.25 -0.72
N ASP A 167 -18.97 -2.45 -1.70
CA ASP A 167 -18.54 -2.59 -3.09
C ASP A 167 -17.05 -2.29 -3.23
N VAL A 168 -16.58 -1.29 -2.49
CA VAL A 168 -15.16 -0.91 -2.42
C VAL A 168 -14.35 -2.01 -1.74
N MET A 169 -14.85 -2.61 -0.65
CA MET A 169 -14.20 -3.76 0.00
C MET A 169 -14.13 -4.96 -0.94
N ALA A 170 -15.24 -5.31 -1.62
CA ALA A 170 -15.27 -6.43 -2.57
C ALA A 170 -14.28 -6.26 -3.73
N MET A 171 -14.19 -5.04 -4.29
CA MET A 171 -13.19 -4.70 -5.30
C MET A 171 -11.76 -4.84 -4.76
N HIS A 172 -11.50 -4.33 -3.56
CA HIS A 172 -10.18 -4.39 -2.93
C HIS A 172 -9.75 -5.84 -2.61
N GLU A 173 -10.66 -6.69 -2.12
CA GLU A 173 -10.44 -8.13 -1.93
C GLU A 173 -10.04 -8.82 -3.24
N ALA A 174 -10.73 -8.51 -4.33
CA ALA A 174 -10.48 -9.11 -5.65
C ALA A 174 -9.11 -8.69 -6.21
N VAL A 175 -8.78 -7.40 -6.14
CA VAL A 175 -7.49 -6.85 -6.57
C VAL A 175 -6.34 -7.49 -5.78
N LEU A 176 -6.43 -7.53 -4.45
CA LEU A 176 -5.40 -8.15 -3.60
C LEU A 176 -5.21 -9.62 -3.94
N SER A 177 -6.31 -10.36 -4.10
CA SER A 177 -6.27 -11.78 -4.46
C SER A 177 -5.61 -12.01 -5.82
N ALA A 178 -5.87 -11.15 -6.81
CA ALA A 178 -5.21 -11.21 -8.12
C ALA A 178 -3.70 -10.95 -8.03
N GLY A 179 -3.28 -9.94 -7.25
CA GLY A 179 -1.87 -9.65 -6.99
C GLY A 179 -1.14 -10.82 -6.30
N ILE A 180 -1.73 -11.35 -5.23
CA ILE A 180 -1.17 -12.51 -4.50
C ILE A 180 -1.09 -13.74 -5.41
N ASN A 181 -2.14 -14.02 -6.19
CA ASN A 181 -2.16 -15.13 -7.14
C ASN A 181 -1.04 -15.04 -8.18
N ALA A 182 -0.76 -13.84 -8.70
CA ALA A 182 0.33 -13.64 -9.65
C ALA A 182 1.71 -13.94 -9.02
N VAL A 183 1.90 -13.61 -7.74
CA VAL A 183 3.12 -13.94 -6.99
C VAL A 183 3.23 -15.44 -6.73
N VAL A 184 2.17 -16.04 -6.17
CA VAL A 184 2.13 -17.48 -5.86
C VAL A 184 2.40 -18.30 -7.12
N SER A 185 1.71 -18.00 -8.22
CA SER A 185 1.83 -18.74 -9.48
C SER A 185 3.23 -18.70 -10.08
N LYS A 186 3.96 -17.59 -9.90
CA LYS A 186 5.26 -17.37 -10.55
C LYS A 186 6.45 -17.66 -9.65
N TYR A 187 6.30 -17.43 -8.35
CA TYR A 187 7.40 -17.41 -7.39
C TYR A 187 7.12 -18.17 -6.10
N GLY A 188 5.96 -18.80 -5.92
CA GLY A 188 5.59 -19.50 -4.68
C GLY A 188 6.64 -20.50 -4.20
N GLU A 189 7.12 -21.39 -5.08
CA GLU A 189 8.18 -22.37 -4.75
C GLU A 189 9.51 -21.69 -4.37
N ALA A 190 9.90 -20.65 -5.11
CA ALA A 190 11.14 -19.92 -4.84
C ALA A 190 11.07 -19.13 -3.53
N ILE A 191 9.90 -18.59 -3.19
CA ILE A 191 9.62 -17.88 -1.94
C ILE A 191 9.68 -18.85 -0.77
N ALA A 192 9.00 -20.01 -0.87
CA ALA A 192 9.09 -21.06 0.15
C ALA A 192 10.54 -21.49 0.39
N ALA A 193 11.31 -21.74 -0.68
CA ALA A 193 12.69 -22.18 -0.58
C ALA A 193 13.67 -21.10 -0.05
N SER A 194 13.44 -19.83 -0.37
CA SER A 194 14.40 -18.74 -0.07
C SER A 194 14.06 -17.92 1.16
N LEU A 195 12.77 -17.83 1.51
CA LEU A 195 12.25 -16.98 2.58
C LEU A 195 11.55 -17.79 3.69
N ASP A 196 11.38 -19.11 3.52
CA ASP A 196 10.66 -19.98 4.47
C ASP A 196 9.21 -19.54 4.71
N ILE A 197 8.53 -19.15 3.63
CA ILE A 197 7.16 -18.65 3.64
C ILE A 197 6.32 -19.42 2.63
N GLU A 198 5.23 -20.02 3.11
CA GLU A 198 4.20 -20.60 2.26
C GLU A 198 3.11 -19.56 1.99
N LEU A 199 3.08 -19.06 0.75
CA LEU A 199 2.03 -18.15 0.30
C LEU A 199 0.83 -18.93 -0.20
N SER A 200 -0.36 -18.55 0.25
CA SER A 200 -1.62 -19.04 -0.27
C SER A 200 -2.45 -17.90 -0.86
N VAL A 201 -3.18 -18.20 -1.92
CA VAL A 201 -4.17 -17.28 -2.47
C VAL A 201 -5.41 -17.34 -1.57
N PRO A 202 -5.95 -16.20 -1.11
CA PRO A 202 -7.19 -16.20 -0.37
C PRO A 202 -8.33 -16.84 -1.19
N THR A 203 -9.06 -17.77 -0.58
CA THR A 203 -10.17 -18.50 -1.23
C THR A 203 -11.55 -18.14 -0.68
N THR A 204 -11.59 -17.36 0.39
CA THR A 204 -12.80 -16.87 1.06
C THR A 204 -12.79 -15.35 1.12
N LEU A 205 -13.98 -14.76 1.24
CA LEU A 205 -14.12 -13.34 1.53
C LEU A 205 -13.36 -12.99 2.81
N PHE A 206 -12.81 -11.78 2.87
CA PHE A 206 -12.12 -11.34 4.08
C PHE A 206 -13.15 -11.07 5.19
N PRO A 207 -12.89 -11.51 6.43
CA PRO A 207 -13.72 -11.15 7.57
C PRO A 207 -13.92 -9.64 7.68
N ARG A 208 -15.12 -9.24 8.10
CA ARG A 208 -15.51 -7.84 8.34
C ARG A 208 -15.96 -7.71 9.78
N VAL A 209 -15.54 -6.65 10.45
CA VAL A 209 -15.88 -6.38 11.84
C VAL A 209 -15.97 -4.87 12.05
N SER A 210 -16.99 -4.39 12.76
CA SER A 210 -17.03 -2.95 13.10
C SER A 210 -15.91 -2.60 14.08
N LEU A 211 -15.46 -1.33 14.10
CA LEU A 211 -14.47 -0.87 15.06
C LEU A 211 -14.91 -1.12 16.50
N ALA A 212 -16.21 -0.95 16.79
CA ALA A 212 -16.78 -1.23 18.10
C ALA A 212 -16.60 -2.70 18.52
N GLU A 213 -16.94 -3.64 17.63
CA GLU A 213 -16.76 -5.08 17.87
C GLU A 213 -15.28 -5.47 17.94
N ALA A 214 -14.43 -4.89 17.09
CA ALA A 214 -12.99 -5.12 17.10
C ALA A 214 -12.37 -4.74 18.46
N ARG A 215 -12.79 -3.60 19.03
CA ARG A 215 -12.35 -3.17 20.37
C ARG A 215 -12.81 -4.15 21.46
N GLU A 216 -14.04 -4.64 21.38
CA GLU A 216 -14.57 -5.63 22.34
C GLU A 216 -13.86 -6.99 22.24
N ILE A 217 -13.51 -7.44 21.03
CA ILE A 217 -12.69 -8.64 20.81
C ILE A 217 -11.33 -8.49 21.49
N VAL A 218 -10.63 -7.38 21.23
CA VAL A 218 -9.30 -7.10 21.79
C VAL A 218 -9.34 -7.00 23.32
N LYS A 219 -10.36 -6.33 23.86
CA LYS A 219 -10.60 -6.21 25.30
C LYS A 219 -10.90 -7.54 25.95
N SER A 220 -11.75 -8.37 25.32
CA SER A 220 -12.05 -9.73 25.79
C SER A 220 -10.80 -10.63 25.76
N GLY A 221 -9.87 -10.36 24.84
CA GLY A 221 -8.54 -10.97 24.79
C GLY A 221 -7.55 -10.43 25.84
N GLY A 222 -8.00 -9.61 26.78
CA GLY A 222 -7.21 -9.12 27.91
C GLY A 222 -6.32 -7.92 27.60
N TYR A 223 -6.64 -7.12 26.59
CA TYR A 223 -5.91 -5.89 26.28
C TYR A 223 -6.84 -4.68 26.27
N ASP A 224 -6.62 -3.75 27.20
CA ASP A 224 -7.33 -2.47 27.21
C ASP A 224 -6.56 -1.46 26.33
N ILE A 225 -7.22 -0.97 25.28
CA ILE A 225 -6.57 -0.16 24.24
C ILE A 225 -6.31 1.25 24.81
N PRO A 226 -5.05 1.70 24.96
CA PRO A 226 -4.70 2.94 25.63
C PRO A 226 -4.86 4.17 24.72
N ARG A 227 -5.93 4.21 23.93
CA ARG A 227 -6.25 5.29 22.98
C ARG A 227 -7.53 5.99 23.37
N GLN A 228 -7.46 7.33 23.49
CA GLN A 228 -8.59 8.17 23.88
C GLN A 228 -9.48 8.56 22.69
N ASP A 229 -8.95 8.47 21.46
CA ASP A 229 -9.64 8.81 20.22
C ASP A 229 -10.50 7.67 19.66
N GLY A 230 -10.57 6.54 20.36
CA GLY A 230 -11.41 5.39 19.97
C GLY A 230 -10.82 4.50 18.87
N ASP A 231 -9.66 4.84 18.34
CA ASP A 231 -8.96 4.08 17.29
C ASP A 231 -8.21 2.86 17.86
N LEU A 232 -7.77 1.95 16.98
CA LEU A 232 -6.89 0.84 17.32
C LEU A 232 -5.44 1.33 17.43
N ASP A 233 -4.66 0.73 18.34
CA ASP A 233 -3.22 0.92 18.37
C ASP A 233 -2.52 -0.29 17.73
N PRO A 234 -1.19 -0.23 17.47
CA PRO A 234 -0.48 -1.31 16.80
C PRO A 234 -0.55 -2.66 17.53
N GLU A 235 -0.75 -2.67 18.86
CA GLU A 235 -0.90 -3.90 19.63
C GLU A 235 -2.32 -4.47 19.51
N ALA A 236 -3.34 -3.61 19.49
CA ALA A 236 -4.72 -4.00 19.22
C ALA A 236 -4.88 -4.59 17.82
N GLU A 237 -4.32 -3.95 16.78
CA GLU A 237 -4.29 -4.49 15.41
C GLU A 237 -3.66 -5.88 15.37
N ARG A 238 -2.51 -6.06 16.04
CA ARG A 238 -1.78 -7.34 16.09
C ARG A 238 -2.63 -8.43 16.72
N ARG A 239 -3.30 -8.13 17.84
CA ARG A 239 -4.18 -9.07 18.54
C ARG A 239 -5.41 -9.42 17.71
N LEU A 240 -6.02 -8.42 17.07
CA LEU A 240 -7.17 -8.61 16.20
C LEU A 240 -6.81 -9.50 15.00
N GLY A 241 -5.69 -9.22 14.34
CA GLY A 241 -5.20 -10.05 13.23
C GLY A 241 -4.92 -11.49 13.65
N ALA A 242 -4.32 -11.70 14.82
CA ALA A 242 -4.11 -13.04 15.37
C ALA A 242 -5.43 -13.78 15.66
N HIS A 243 -6.42 -13.06 16.21
CA HIS A 243 -7.75 -13.62 16.48
C HIS A 243 -8.45 -14.09 15.19
N PHE A 244 -8.46 -13.29 14.13
CA PHE A 244 -9.08 -13.68 12.86
C PHE A 244 -8.31 -14.78 12.15
N LEU A 245 -6.98 -14.78 12.23
CA LEU A 245 -6.17 -15.88 11.70
C LEU A 245 -6.49 -17.20 12.41
N GLU A 246 -6.64 -17.20 13.73
CA GLU A 246 -6.97 -18.40 14.51
C GLU A 246 -8.42 -18.88 14.26
N THR A 247 -9.39 -17.96 14.21
CA THR A 247 -10.81 -18.31 14.16
C THR A 247 -11.34 -18.55 12.75
N THR A 248 -10.77 -17.89 11.74
CA THR A 248 -11.24 -17.96 10.34
C THR A 248 -10.19 -18.49 9.38
N GLY A 249 -8.91 -18.59 9.78
CA GLY A 249 -7.80 -18.90 8.87
C GLY A 249 -7.42 -17.75 7.93
N SER A 250 -8.14 -16.62 7.96
CA SER A 250 -7.84 -15.45 7.14
C SER A 250 -6.74 -14.61 7.79
N PRO A 251 -5.66 -14.28 7.06
CA PRO A 251 -4.69 -13.30 7.54
C PRO A 251 -5.16 -11.85 7.34
N PHE A 252 -6.31 -11.66 6.67
CA PHE A 252 -6.93 -10.36 6.40
C PHE A 252 -8.16 -10.13 7.29
N VAL A 253 -8.42 -8.88 7.63
CA VAL A 253 -9.69 -8.44 8.23
C VAL A 253 -9.96 -6.98 7.88
N PHE A 254 -11.19 -6.67 7.45
CA PHE A 254 -11.67 -5.30 7.37
C PHE A 254 -12.22 -4.86 8.72
N VAL A 255 -11.75 -3.72 9.20
CA VAL A 255 -12.35 -3.01 10.32
C VAL A 255 -13.20 -1.88 9.73
N THR A 256 -14.49 -1.82 10.03
CA THR A 256 -15.46 -0.86 9.45
C THR A 256 -15.97 0.14 10.49
N ASP A 257 -16.78 1.10 10.05
CA ASP A 257 -17.60 1.96 10.93
C ASP A 257 -16.78 2.79 11.92
N TYR A 258 -15.77 3.48 11.39
CA TYR A 258 -14.93 4.38 12.18
C TYR A 258 -15.66 5.67 12.52
N ASP A 259 -15.32 6.23 13.68
CA ASP A 259 -15.80 7.52 14.14
C ASP A 259 -15.43 8.64 13.14
N SER A 260 -16.39 9.51 12.87
CA SER A 260 -16.25 10.61 11.91
C SER A 260 -15.21 11.62 12.37
N GLY A 261 -14.94 11.75 13.68
CA GLY A 261 -13.94 12.61 14.29
C GLY A 261 -12.50 12.23 13.96
N ILE A 262 -12.21 10.94 13.72
CA ILE A 262 -10.86 10.46 13.36
C ILE A 262 -10.68 10.22 11.86
N ARG A 263 -11.75 10.31 11.07
CA ARG A 263 -11.70 10.14 9.61
C ARG A 263 -11.68 11.47 8.84
N PRO A 264 -11.19 11.49 7.59
CA PRO A 264 -11.22 12.68 6.75
C PRO A 264 -12.64 13.16 6.42
N PHE A 265 -12.79 14.46 6.15
CA PHE A 265 -14.08 15.11 5.91
C PHE A 265 -14.84 14.62 4.67
N TYR A 266 -14.15 13.95 3.74
CA TYR A 266 -14.76 13.43 2.51
C TYR A 266 -15.25 11.99 2.65
N HIS A 267 -15.13 11.37 3.82
CA HIS A 267 -15.73 10.06 4.09
C HIS A 267 -17.23 10.22 4.31
N MET A 268 -18.05 9.48 3.54
CA MET A 268 -19.49 9.48 3.73
C MET A 268 -19.84 9.00 5.13
N ARG A 269 -20.75 9.70 5.80
CA ARG A 269 -21.31 9.30 7.10
C ARG A 269 -22.49 8.35 6.90
N HIS A 270 -22.78 7.53 7.91
CA HIS A 270 -24.02 6.74 7.90
C HIS A 270 -25.23 7.68 8.05
N ASP A 271 -26.32 7.38 7.32
CA ASP A 271 -27.50 8.26 7.32
C ASP A 271 -28.30 8.16 8.63
N ASP A 272 -28.26 6.99 9.29
CA ASP A 272 -28.93 6.71 10.57
C ASP A 272 -28.04 7.00 11.79
N ASN A 273 -26.72 6.99 11.63
CA ASN A 273 -25.76 7.38 12.66
C ASN A 273 -24.60 8.22 12.11
N PRO A 274 -24.76 9.55 12.01
CA PRO A 274 -23.76 10.43 11.42
C PRO A 274 -22.40 10.48 12.16
N GLU A 275 -22.33 9.99 13.40
CA GLU A 275 -21.05 9.87 14.12
C GLU A 275 -20.14 8.79 13.51
N LEU A 276 -20.70 7.86 12.73
CA LEU A 276 -19.97 6.79 12.07
C LEU A 276 -19.81 7.07 10.58
N THR A 277 -18.71 6.58 10.03
CA THR A 277 -18.40 6.69 8.60
C THR A 277 -18.52 5.36 7.88
N ARG A 278 -18.89 5.45 6.60
CA ARG A 278 -18.84 4.35 5.63
C ARG A 278 -17.40 4.16 5.14
N SER A 279 -16.50 3.89 6.08
CA SER A 279 -15.08 3.70 5.85
C SER A 279 -14.57 2.43 6.51
N TYR A 280 -13.39 2.00 6.07
CA TYR A 280 -12.72 0.83 6.60
C TYR A 280 -11.20 0.99 6.58
N ASP A 281 -10.54 0.25 7.46
CA ASP A 281 -9.14 -0.13 7.30
C ASP A 281 -9.05 -1.63 7.01
N LEU A 282 -8.10 -2.01 6.15
CA LEU A 282 -7.76 -3.40 5.90
C LEU A 282 -6.47 -3.75 6.64
N LEU A 283 -6.58 -4.70 7.56
CA LEU A 283 -5.44 -5.27 8.25
C LEU A 283 -4.97 -6.53 7.52
N TYR A 284 -3.65 -6.70 7.42
CA TYR A 284 -3.00 -7.92 6.97
C TYR A 284 -1.97 -8.37 8.03
N HIS A 285 -2.11 -9.59 8.55
CA HIS A 285 -1.33 -10.09 9.69
C HIS A 285 -1.30 -9.11 10.88
N GLY A 286 -2.43 -8.44 11.14
CA GLY A 286 -2.57 -7.49 12.24
C GLY A 286 -1.77 -6.20 12.07
N MET A 287 -1.61 -5.74 10.83
CA MET A 287 -1.07 -4.43 10.50
C MET A 287 -1.91 -3.80 9.38
N GLU A 288 -2.27 -2.53 9.54
CA GLU A 288 -2.96 -1.76 8.50
C GLU A 288 -2.11 -1.66 7.21
N ILE A 289 -2.70 -2.08 6.09
CA ILE A 289 -2.10 -1.93 4.75
C ILE A 289 -2.81 -0.89 3.88
N SER A 290 -4.05 -0.56 4.22
CA SER A 290 -4.89 0.33 3.41
C SER A 290 -6.07 0.87 4.21
N THR A 291 -6.48 2.09 3.82
CA THR A 291 -7.75 2.70 4.20
C THR A 291 -8.62 2.89 2.96
N GLY A 292 -9.92 2.64 3.09
CA GLY A 292 -10.91 2.91 2.04
C GLY A 292 -12.21 3.45 2.59
N ALA A 293 -13.04 4.03 1.71
CA ALA A 293 -14.36 4.52 2.07
C ALA A 293 -15.27 4.74 0.86
N GLN A 294 -16.57 4.80 1.11
CA GLN A 294 -17.50 5.56 0.27
C GLN A 294 -17.28 7.07 0.52
N ARG A 295 -17.31 7.87 -0.54
CA ARG A 295 -17.07 9.32 -0.46
C ARG A 295 -18.38 10.09 -0.39
N GLU A 296 -18.34 11.20 0.33
CA GLU A 296 -19.45 12.15 0.31
C GLU A 296 -19.46 12.92 -1.01
N HIS A 297 -20.42 12.58 -1.87
CA HIS A 297 -20.56 13.18 -3.20
C HIS A 297 -21.55 14.34 -3.23
N ARG A 298 -22.33 14.56 -2.18
CA ARG A 298 -23.32 15.64 -2.08
C ARG A 298 -22.62 16.93 -1.66
N SER A 299 -22.42 17.86 -2.60
CA SER A 299 -21.61 19.09 -2.39
C SER A 299 -21.94 19.84 -1.09
N GLU A 300 -23.23 20.08 -0.81
CA GLU A 300 -23.63 20.82 0.40
C GLU A 300 -23.23 20.09 1.70
N VAL A 301 -23.36 18.76 1.72
CA VAL A 301 -22.99 17.92 2.86
C VAL A 301 -21.47 17.87 2.99
N LEU A 302 -20.76 17.70 1.89
CA LEU A 302 -19.29 17.67 1.85
C LEU A 302 -18.69 18.99 2.36
N GLU A 303 -19.21 20.14 1.92
CA GLU A 303 -18.79 21.47 2.40
C GLU A 303 -19.11 21.68 3.88
N ALA A 304 -20.23 21.12 4.38
CA ALA A 304 -20.55 21.15 5.81
C ALA A 304 -19.56 20.32 6.63
N GLN A 305 -19.26 19.09 6.20
CA GLN A 305 -18.27 18.23 6.86
C GLN A 305 -16.86 18.85 6.85
N ALA A 306 -16.47 19.50 5.75
CA ALA A 306 -15.21 20.22 5.65
C ALA A 306 -15.14 21.38 6.67
N ARG A 307 -16.22 22.17 6.80
CA ARG A 307 -16.34 23.22 7.83
C ARG A 307 -16.25 22.67 9.24
N GLU A 308 -16.93 21.57 9.54
CA GLU A 308 -16.88 20.92 10.86
C GLU A 308 -15.45 20.47 11.23
N LYS A 309 -14.66 20.05 10.22
CA LYS A 309 -13.26 19.66 10.37
C LYS A 309 -12.28 20.84 10.40
N GLY A 310 -12.78 22.08 10.33
CA GLY A 310 -11.96 23.28 10.37
C GLY A 310 -11.18 23.55 9.09
N MET A 311 -11.62 22.97 7.96
CA MET A 311 -11.03 23.24 6.65
C MET A 311 -11.42 24.64 6.16
N ASP A 312 -10.51 25.30 5.46
CA ASP A 312 -10.80 26.54 4.74
C ASP A 312 -11.46 26.19 3.40
N LEU A 313 -12.71 26.63 3.22
CA LEU A 313 -13.45 26.31 2.00
C LEU A 313 -12.92 27.06 0.78
N ASP A 314 -12.35 28.25 0.96
CA ASP A 314 -11.84 29.06 -0.15
C ASP A 314 -10.61 28.39 -0.77
N GLU A 315 -9.78 27.73 0.04
CA GLU A 315 -8.64 26.94 -0.44
C GLU A 315 -9.04 25.62 -1.13
N LEU A 316 -10.26 25.13 -0.84
CA LEU A 316 -10.82 23.90 -1.40
C LEU A 316 -11.86 24.16 -2.49
N GLU A 317 -12.07 25.42 -2.92
CA GLU A 317 -13.11 25.79 -3.89
C GLU A 317 -12.99 24.96 -5.18
N GLY A 318 -11.77 24.87 -5.72
CA GLY A 318 -11.49 24.05 -6.90
C GLY A 318 -11.85 22.57 -6.69
N TYR A 319 -11.66 22.04 -5.47
CA TYR A 319 -12.06 20.67 -5.14
C TYR A 319 -13.59 20.50 -5.09
N PHE A 320 -14.31 21.46 -4.52
CA PHE A 320 -15.78 21.39 -4.44
C PHE A 320 -16.47 21.58 -5.78
N ASP A 321 -15.88 22.35 -6.71
CA ASP A 321 -16.44 22.55 -8.05
C ASP A 321 -16.70 21.24 -8.79
N PHE A 322 -15.87 20.21 -8.57
CA PHE A 322 -16.08 18.88 -9.17
C PHE A 322 -17.43 18.27 -8.78
N PHE A 323 -17.87 18.50 -7.54
CA PHE A 323 -19.11 17.94 -6.98
C PHE A 323 -20.36 18.72 -7.39
N ARG A 324 -20.21 19.97 -7.81
CA ARG A 324 -21.32 20.84 -8.25
C ARG A 324 -21.83 20.50 -9.65
N HIS A 325 -21.08 19.72 -10.42
CA HIS A 325 -21.41 19.35 -11.80
C HIS A 325 -21.96 17.93 -11.96
N GLY A 326 -22.46 17.33 -10.87
CA GLY A 326 -23.07 16.01 -10.88
C GLY A 326 -22.03 14.90 -10.74
N VAL A 327 -21.95 14.33 -9.53
CA VAL A 327 -21.03 13.24 -9.20
C VAL A 327 -21.85 12.06 -8.69
N ALA A 328 -21.63 10.89 -9.29
CA ALA A 328 -22.27 9.65 -8.82
C ALA A 328 -21.73 9.27 -7.42
N PRO A 329 -22.49 8.50 -6.62
CA PRO A 329 -21.95 7.83 -5.45
C PRO A 329 -20.68 7.05 -5.84
N HIS A 330 -19.59 7.27 -5.13
CA HIS A 330 -18.30 6.68 -5.46
C HIS A 330 -17.50 6.37 -4.20
N GLY A 331 -16.49 5.54 -4.35
CA GLY A 331 -15.64 5.11 -3.25
C GLY A 331 -14.38 4.45 -3.76
N GLY A 332 -13.41 4.31 -2.86
CA GLY A 332 -12.08 3.88 -3.23
C GLY A 332 -11.21 3.58 -2.03
N PHE A 333 -9.96 3.21 -2.31
CA PHE A 333 -8.95 2.94 -1.29
C PHE A 333 -7.60 3.53 -1.70
N GLY A 334 -6.72 3.68 -0.71
CA GLY A 334 -5.30 3.86 -0.89
C GLY A 334 -4.54 2.80 -0.11
N MET A 335 -3.53 2.18 -0.72
CA MET A 335 -2.80 1.04 -0.17
C MET A 335 -1.29 1.22 -0.37
N GLY A 336 -0.49 0.99 0.68
CA GLY A 336 0.96 1.09 0.58
C GLY A 336 1.59 -0.18 0.01
N LEU A 337 2.15 -0.13 -1.21
CA LEU A 337 2.75 -1.30 -1.88
C LEU A 337 3.84 -1.96 -1.01
N ALA A 338 4.75 -1.15 -0.44
CA ALA A 338 5.85 -1.67 0.37
C ALA A 338 5.38 -2.39 1.64
N ARG A 339 4.25 -1.97 2.23
CA ARG A 339 3.65 -2.62 3.42
C ARG A 339 3.06 -3.97 3.05
N VAL A 340 2.32 -4.06 1.94
CA VAL A 340 1.79 -5.33 1.43
C VAL A 340 2.93 -6.31 1.17
N MET A 341 3.96 -5.89 0.45
CA MET A 341 5.12 -6.74 0.17
C MET A 341 5.87 -7.14 1.44
N MET A 342 5.98 -6.25 2.42
CA MET A 342 6.67 -6.54 3.68
C MET A 342 5.95 -7.66 4.43
N LEU A 343 4.63 -7.57 4.57
CA LEU A 343 3.83 -8.55 5.29
C LEU A 343 3.73 -9.86 4.52
N MET A 344 3.46 -9.80 3.22
CA MET A 344 3.36 -10.99 2.36
C MET A 344 4.66 -11.79 2.38
N LEU A 345 5.80 -11.12 2.31
CA LEU A 345 7.11 -11.78 2.26
C LEU A 345 7.80 -11.86 3.62
N GLY A 346 7.09 -11.66 4.72
CA GLY A 346 7.61 -11.84 6.09
C GLY A 346 8.85 -10.99 6.39
N GLN A 347 8.97 -9.81 5.77
CA GLN A 347 10.11 -8.92 5.95
C GLN A 347 9.95 -8.10 7.23
N SER A 348 11.09 -7.81 7.89
CA SER A 348 11.11 -7.11 9.17
C SER A 348 10.84 -5.60 9.07
N SER A 349 10.94 -5.02 7.87
CA SER A 349 10.70 -3.61 7.63
C SER A 349 10.40 -3.32 6.17
N ILE A 350 9.62 -2.26 5.90
CA ILE A 350 9.40 -1.76 4.53
C ILE A 350 10.69 -1.33 3.82
N ARG A 351 11.77 -1.12 4.58
CA ARG A 351 13.12 -0.88 4.04
C ARG A 351 13.57 -2.05 3.17
N GLU A 352 13.22 -3.29 3.53
CA GLU A 352 13.61 -4.48 2.77
C GLU A 352 12.85 -4.60 1.44
N THR A 353 11.63 -4.06 1.37
CA THR A 353 10.74 -4.13 0.20
C THR A 353 10.71 -2.86 -0.63
N THR A 354 11.51 -1.86 -0.25
CA THR A 354 11.69 -0.62 -1.01
C THR A 354 13.06 -0.64 -1.69
N PHE A 355 13.13 -0.21 -2.96
CA PHE A 355 14.43 -0.16 -3.64
C PHE A 355 15.34 0.84 -2.94
N LEU A 356 14.99 2.13 -2.96
CA LEU A 356 15.71 3.18 -2.24
C LEU A 356 14.80 3.79 -1.19
N PHE A 357 15.04 3.47 0.07
CA PHE A 357 14.21 3.94 1.17
C PHE A 357 14.43 5.43 1.44
N ARG A 358 13.33 6.15 1.70
CA ARG A 358 13.32 7.51 2.24
C ARG A 358 12.60 7.52 3.58
N GLY A 359 13.26 8.10 4.56
CA GLY A 359 12.71 8.33 5.88
C GLY A 359 13.37 9.54 6.52
N PRO A 360 12.98 9.94 7.73
CA PRO A 360 13.44 11.21 8.31
C PRO A 360 14.97 11.33 8.44
N ASN A 361 15.68 10.20 8.57
CA ASN A 361 17.15 10.14 8.68
C ASN A 361 17.87 9.60 7.41
N ARG A 362 17.17 9.43 6.28
CA ARG A 362 17.79 8.88 5.05
C ARG A 362 17.27 9.58 3.80
N LEU A 363 18.18 10.31 3.14
CA LEU A 363 17.96 10.97 1.86
C LEU A 363 18.91 10.47 0.74
N THR A 364 19.89 9.64 1.10
CA THR A 364 20.88 9.05 0.17
C THR A 364 21.09 7.57 0.46
N PRO A 365 21.50 6.75 -0.54
CA PRO A 365 21.41 7.01 -1.98
C PRO A 365 19.96 7.19 -2.42
#